data_AF-A0A934L7W0-F1
#
_entry.id   AF-A0A934L7W0-F1
#
_cell.length_a   1.000
_cell.length_b   1.000
_cell.length_c   1.000
_cell.angle_alpha   90.00
_cell.angle_beta   90.00
_cell.angle_gamma   90.00
#
_symmetry.space_group_name_H-M   'P 1'
#
loop_
_entity.id
_entity.type
_entity.pdbx_description
1 polymer ?
#
loop_
_entity_poly.entity_id
_entity_poly.type
_entity_poly.pdbx_seq_one_letter_code
_entity_poly.pdbx_strand_id
1 'polypeptide(L)'
;MSELGCTACVRNSDCALRGLHMPLKGRCLRAFYLMGLLSSALLISNGVSAEPDFYKTQCKENNPFLHCEEIAYICQQVKSVASPIEDKPTEQEKFALKDCISADLLYAKSSDPIKARKCAYLQIEEKRLDGPFDGTPILMRVYANGEGIKPNRDLALKFACEDDGGTSAEFEGRIFDLNQLRQSGGKSRPFDYCNDITSGLMQGFCTDRDAEIEKSERDAKLAEFVSTWTEHDKQAFEKMRSIWQKYIQASEREVDQSGTGRVAFVIEHTESFEKDFVSSIFKFSHGEFPAYNDDDFIRADGELNQTYKKIQEKPGDQASWLGTVTKEDIKNAQRAWLKYRDAWIVFAKQKYPSVPAVAWKTWLTHDRVGQLKSFDESL
;
A
#
# COMPACT_ATOMS: atom_id res chain seq x y z
N MET A 1 -25.63 -38.91 14.00
CA MET A 1 -24.69 -40.04 13.91
C MET A 1 -23.54 -39.61 13.02
N SER A 2 -22.30 -39.84 13.50
CA SER A 2 -20.97 -39.37 13.03
C SER A 2 -20.80 -37.85 12.97
N GLU A 3 -20.40 -37.14 14.04
CA GLU A 3 -19.10 -37.11 14.75
C GLU A 3 -17.88 -36.93 13.84
N LEU A 4 -17.31 -35.71 13.85
CA LEU A 4 -15.87 -35.45 13.89
C LEU A 4 -15.69 -34.03 14.43
N GLY A 5 -15.31 -33.94 15.72
CA GLY A 5 -14.94 -32.70 16.38
C GLY A 5 -13.45 -32.39 16.19
N CYS A 6 -13.11 -31.10 16.22
CA CYS A 6 -11.76 -30.64 16.51
C CYS A 6 -11.83 -29.62 17.65
N THR A 7 -11.44 -30.08 18.83
CA THR A 7 -11.22 -29.29 20.02
C THR A 7 -9.72 -29.28 20.34
N ALA A 8 -9.23 -28.11 20.77
CA ALA A 8 -8.02 -27.85 21.56
C ALA A 8 -6.65 -27.74 20.86
N CYS A 9 -6.05 -26.55 20.96
CA CYS A 9 -4.87 -26.35 21.81
C CYS A 9 -4.75 -24.89 22.28
N VAL A 10 -4.68 -24.71 23.60
CA VAL A 10 -4.46 -23.47 24.36
C VAL A 10 -3.16 -23.65 25.15
N ARG A 11 -2.27 -22.64 25.10
CA ARG A 11 -1.13 -22.33 26.00
C ARG A 11 0.02 -23.36 26.15
N ASN A 12 1.25 -22.97 25.82
CA ASN A 12 2.20 -22.45 26.82
C ASN A 12 3.50 -21.87 26.23
N SER A 13 4.04 -20.95 27.00
CA SER A 13 5.34 -20.27 26.97
C SER A 13 6.56 -21.19 26.95
N ASP A 14 7.53 -20.87 26.07
CA ASP A 14 8.98 -20.79 26.35
C ASP A 14 9.78 -20.78 25.03
N CYS A 15 10.32 -19.63 24.65
CA CYS A 15 11.52 -19.54 23.80
C CYS A 15 12.12 -18.14 23.88
N ALA A 16 13.05 -17.98 24.81
CA ALA A 16 14.02 -16.91 24.81
C ALA A 16 15.33 -17.40 24.14
N LEU A 17 15.97 -16.49 23.41
CA LEU A 17 17.36 -16.50 22.92
C LEU A 17 17.67 -17.30 21.64
N ARG A 18 17.73 -16.61 20.49
CA ARG A 18 19.00 -16.12 19.90
C ARG A 18 18.71 -15.31 18.63
N GLY A 19 19.39 -14.17 18.53
CA GLY A 19 19.18 -13.18 17.48
C GLY A 19 19.55 -13.68 16.09
N LEU A 20 18.63 -13.47 15.16
CA LEU A 20 18.85 -13.20 13.75
C LEU A 20 17.66 -12.34 13.30
N HIS A 21 17.92 -11.06 13.04
CA HIS A 21 16.95 -10.18 12.40
C HIS A 21 16.75 -10.64 10.95
N MET A 22 15.58 -11.19 10.65
CA MET A 22 15.04 -11.24 9.30
C MET A 22 13.67 -10.53 9.32
N PRO A 23 13.41 -9.56 8.42
CA PRO A 23 12.09 -8.98 8.30
C PRO A 23 11.18 -9.97 7.55
N LEU A 24 10.32 -10.66 8.29
CA LEU A 24 9.13 -11.31 7.71
C LEU A 24 8.09 -10.21 7.45
N LYS A 25 8.20 -9.50 6.32
CA LYS A 25 7.13 -8.69 5.75
C LYS A 25 6.99 -9.04 4.26
N GLY A 26 5.76 -9.29 3.81
CA GLY A 26 5.42 -9.60 2.41
C GLY A 26 4.64 -10.90 2.15
N ARG A 27 4.44 -11.78 3.15
CA ARG A 27 3.74 -13.07 2.92
C ARG A 27 2.28 -13.16 3.38
N CYS A 28 1.77 -12.20 4.15
CA CYS A 28 0.36 -12.27 4.59
C CYS A 28 -0.65 -11.89 3.51
N LEU A 29 -0.33 -11.02 2.55
CA LEU A 29 -1.21 -10.79 1.39
C LEU A 29 -1.23 -11.98 0.41
N ARG A 30 -0.16 -12.77 0.34
CA ARG A 30 -0.10 -13.97 -0.52
C ARG A 30 -1.03 -15.10 -0.06
N ALA A 31 -1.43 -15.13 1.21
CA ALA A 31 -2.31 -16.17 1.74
C ALA A 31 -3.78 -16.01 1.29
N PHE A 32 -4.22 -14.80 0.94
CA PHE A 32 -5.59 -14.57 0.43
C PHE A 32 -5.80 -15.04 -1.00
N TYR A 33 -4.72 -15.23 -1.79
CA TYR A 33 -4.81 -15.69 -3.17
C TYR A 33 -5.06 -17.20 -3.31
N LEU A 34 -4.72 -18.01 -2.29
CA LEU A 34 -4.74 -19.48 -2.37
C LEU A 34 -6.09 -20.13 -2.01
N MET A 35 -7.03 -19.42 -1.39
CA MET A 35 -8.36 -19.99 -1.04
C MET A 35 -9.46 -19.72 -2.08
N GLY A 36 -9.19 -18.93 -3.12
CA GLY A 36 -10.16 -18.64 -4.19
C GLY A 36 -10.10 -19.56 -5.42
N LEU A 37 -9.08 -20.42 -5.53
CA LEU A 37 -8.73 -21.14 -6.77
C LEU A 37 -9.01 -22.66 -6.74
N LEU A 38 -9.99 -23.12 -5.97
CA LEU A 38 -10.33 -24.56 -5.88
C LEU A 38 -11.63 -24.99 -6.57
N SER A 39 -12.29 -24.13 -7.36
CA SER A 39 -13.53 -24.49 -8.08
C SER A 39 -13.46 -24.50 -9.61
N SER A 40 -12.27 -24.47 -10.22
CA SER A 40 -12.17 -24.49 -11.70
C SER A 40 -10.93 -25.23 -12.19
N ALA A 41 -10.86 -26.52 -11.91
CA ALA A 41 -9.85 -27.40 -12.49
C ALA A 41 -10.52 -28.48 -13.34
N LEU A 42 -10.84 -28.13 -14.59
CA LEU A 42 -10.89 -29.06 -15.73
C LEU A 42 -11.25 -28.25 -16.99
N LEU A 43 -10.25 -27.84 -17.78
CA LEU A 43 -10.22 -28.07 -19.23
C LEU A 43 -8.84 -27.74 -19.82
N ILE A 44 -8.48 -28.61 -20.75
CA ILE A 44 -7.16 -28.91 -21.33
C ILE A 44 -6.65 -27.82 -22.30
N SER A 45 -5.32 -27.77 -22.39
CA SER A 45 -4.45 -27.10 -23.36
C SER A 45 -4.99 -26.86 -24.78
N ASN A 46 -4.80 -25.64 -25.29
CA ASN A 46 -4.14 -25.35 -26.57
C ASN A 46 -3.73 -23.86 -26.59
N GLY A 47 -2.57 -23.55 -27.16
CA GLY A 47 -2.12 -22.17 -27.32
C GLY A 47 -3.05 -21.43 -28.27
N VAL A 48 -3.87 -20.54 -27.74
CA VAL A 48 -4.75 -19.65 -28.49
C VAL A 48 -4.05 -18.29 -28.56
N SER A 49 -3.56 -17.92 -29.74
CA SER A 49 -3.41 -16.50 -30.06
C SER A 49 -4.79 -15.87 -29.94
N ALA A 50 -4.95 -14.79 -29.18
CA ALA A 50 -6.22 -14.08 -29.07
C ALA A 50 -6.79 -13.77 -30.48
N GLU A 51 -7.78 -14.55 -30.90
CA GLU A 51 -8.52 -14.30 -32.13
C GLU A 51 -9.23 -12.95 -32.02
N PRO A 52 -9.49 -12.26 -33.15
CA PRO A 52 -10.29 -11.03 -33.16
C PRO A 52 -11.71 -11.18 -32.57
N ASP A 53 -12.13 -12.41 -32.27
CA ASP A 53 -13.41 -12.69 -31.61
C ASP A 53 -13.35 -12.66 -30.07
N PHE A 54 -12.18 -12.58 -29.43
CA PHE A 54 -12.10 -12.49 -27.95
C PHE A 54 -12.89 -11.28 -27.41
N TYR A 55 -12.61 -10.08 -27.94
CA TYR A 55 -13.33 -8.86 -27.56
C TYR A 55 -14.80 -8.90 -27.98
N LYS A 56 -15.12 -9.45 -29.17
CA LYS A 56 -16.52 -9.60 -29.59
C LYS A 56 -17.31 -10.55 -28.69
N THR A 57 -16.68 -11.57 -28.11
CA THR A 57 -17.35 -12.57 -27.26
C THR A 57 -17.53 -12.02 -25.85
N GLN A 58 -16.51 -11.36 -25.29
CA GLN A 58 -16.58 -10.68 -23.99
C GLN A 58 -17.58 -9.50 -24.00
N CYS A 59 -17.69 -8.79 -25.13
CA CYS A 59 -18.67 -7.73 -25.35
C CYS A 59 -20.10 -8.25 -25.61
N LYS A 60 -20.30 -9.50 -26.05
CA LYS A 60 -21.61 -10.02 -26.43
C LYS A 60 -22.34 -10.74 -25.31
N GLU A 61 -21.63 -11.37 -24.38
CA GLU A 61 -22.29 -12.38 -23.55
C GLU A 61 -22.81 -11.87 -22.20
N ASN A 62 -22.28 -10.81 -21.56
CA ASN A 62 -22.75 -10.45 -20.19
C ASN A 62 -22.56 -9.01 -19.67
N ASN A 63 -22.24 -7.97 -20.46
CA ASN A 63 -22.16 -6.60 -19.90
C ASN A 63 -22.28 -5.50 -20.99
N PRO A 64 -23.01 -4.39 -20.77
CA PRO A 64 -23.08 -3.30 -21.73
C PRO A 64 -21.85 -2.40 -21.50
N PHE A 65 -20.69 -2.77 -22.05
CA PHE A 65 -19.64 -1.76 -22.20
C PHE A 65 -20.22 -0.66 -23.09
N LEU A 66 -20.22 0.59 -22.63
CA LEU A 66 -20.82 1.71 -23.38
C LEU A 66 -20.08 1.95 -24.71
N HIS A 67 -18.88 1.40 -24.88
CA HIS A 67 -17.98 1.71 -25.99
C HIS A 67 -17.32 0.48 -26.67
N CYS A 68 -17.97 -0.69 -26.67
CA CYS A 68 -17.44 -1.92 -27.29
C CYS A 68 -16.86 -1.70 -28.70
N GLU A 69 -17.62 -1.02 -29.57
CA GLU A 69 -17.26 -0.83 -30.97
C GLU A 69 -16.04 0.06 -31.14
N GLU A 70 -15.96 1.13 -30.34
CA GLU A 70 -14.84 2.06 -30.34
C GLU A 70 -13.57 1.37 -29.84
N ILE A 71 -13.65 0.61 -28.75
CA ILE A 71 -12.52 -0.16 -28.22
C ILE A 71 -12.04 -1.19 -29.23
N ALA A 72 -12.96 -1.95 -29.85
CA ALA A 72 -12.60 -2.91 -30.90
C ALA A 72 -11.89 -2.21 -32.08
N TYR A 73 -12.39 -1.03 -32.48
CA TYR A 73 -11.76 -0.22 -33.51
C TYR A 73 -10.35 0.23 -33.12
N ILE A 74 -10.17 0.77 -31.91
CA ILE A 74 -8.87 1.22 -31.38
C ILE A 74 -7.88 0.04 -31.33
N CYS A 75 -8.28 -1.09 -30.76
CA CYS A 75 -7.40 -2.26 -30.63
C CYS A 75 -7.05 -2.89 -31.98
N GLN A 76 -7.97 -2.86 -32.95
CA GLN A 76 -7.70 -3.34 -34.31
C GLN A 76 -6.61 -2.51 -35.01
N GLN A 77 -6.48 -1.21 -34.70
CA GLN A 77 -5.44 -0.36 -35.29
C GLN A 77 -4.02 -0.74 -34.83
N VAL A 78 -3.87 -1.31 -33.64
CA VAL A 78 -2.56 -1.62 -33.04
C VAL A 78 -2.23 -3.11 -33.03
N LYS A 79 -3.15 -3.97 -33.46
CA LYS A 79 -3.00 -5.43 -33.45
C LYS A 79 -1.69 -5.93 -34.08
N SER A 80 -1.30 -5.34 -35.21
CA SER A 80 -0.10 -5.72 -35.97
C SER A 80 1.19 -5.06 -35.50
N VAL A 81 1.15 -4.19 -34.48
CA VAL A 81 2.33 -3.52 -33.95
C VAL A 81 3.26 -4.57 -33.33
N ALA A 82 4.49 -4.65 -33.81
CA ALA A 82 5.48 -5.60 -33.30
C ALA A 82 6.21 -5.03 -32.07
N SER A 83 6.49 -5.90 -31.10
CA SER A 83 7.49 -5.59 -30.06
C SER A 83 8.89 -5.62 -30.68
N PRO A 84 9.74 -4.60 -30.45
CA PRO A 84 11.14 -4.62 -30.89
C PRO A 84 11.90 -5.80 -30.28
N ILE A 85 12.78 -6.44 -31.05
CA ILE A 85 13.51 -7.63 -30.60
C ILE A 85 14.59 -7.22 -29.58
N GLU A 86 15.20 -6.06 -29.79
CA GLU A 86 16.21 -5.44 -28.93
C GLU A 86 15.69 -5.12 -27.51
N ASP A 87 14.37 -5.03 -27.35
CA ASP A 87 13.73 -4.71 -26.08
C ASP A 87 13.48 -5.95 -25.21
N LYS A 88 13.60 -7.15 -25.81
CA LYS A 88 13.53 -8.43 -25.10
C LYS A 88 14.89 -8.80 -24.50
N PRO A 89 14.92 -9.58 -23.39
CA PRO A 89 16.17 -10.07 -22.84
C PRO A 89 16.84 -11.09 -23.77
N THR A 90 18.15 -10.96 -23.95
CA THR A 90 18.99 -12.04 -24.51
C THR A 90 19.08 -13.21 -23.54
N GLU A 91 19.50 -14.40 -23.99
CA GLU A 91 19.65 -15.57 -23.11
C GLU A 91 20.59 -15.32 -21.92
N GLN A 92 21.66 -14.54 -22.12
CA GLN A 92 22.55 -14.14 -21.03
C GLN A 92 21.83 -13.22 -20.02
N GLU A 93 21.01 -12.30 -20.50
CA GLU A 93 20.23 -11.40 -19.64
C GLU A 93 19.12 -12.13 -18.90
N LYS A 94 18.48 -13.14 -19.51
CA LYS A 94 17.49 -13.98 -18.83
C LYS A 94 18.09 -14.61 -17.57
N PHE A 95 19.31 -15.15 -17.67
CA PHE A 95 20.01 -15.71 -16.49
C PHE A 95 20.23 -14.67 -15.39
N ALA A 96 20.58 -13.43 -15.74
CA ALA A 96 20.76 -12.34 -14.78
C ALA A 96 19.44 -11.79 -14.21
N LEU A 97 18.31 -12.07 -14.88
CA LEU A 97 16.98 -11.57 -14.56
C LEU A 97 16.01 -12.62 -14.00
N LYS A 98 16.43 -13.88 -13.82
CA LYS A 98 15.55 -15.00 -13.43
C LYS A 98 14.61 -14.71 -12.24
N ASP A 99 15.05 -13.92 -11.25
CA ASP A 99 14.32 -13.60 -10.03
C ASP A 99 13.91 -12.11 -9.96
N CYS A 100 13.97 -11.40 -11.09
CA CYS A 100 13.60 -9.99 -11.13
C CYS A 100 12.10 -9.79 -10.92
N ILE A 101 11.74 -8.61 -10.40
CA ILE A 101 10.37 -8.10 -10.31
C ILE A 101 10.38 -6.78 -11.08
N SER A 102 9.62 -6.70 -12.17
CA SER A 102 9.71 -5.54 -13.07
C SER A 102 9.18 -4.27 -12.42
N ALA A 103 8.15 -4.39 -11.56
CA ALA A 103 7.64 -3.29 -10.75
C ALA A 103 8.71 -2.71 -9.82
N ASP A 104 9.43 -3.55 -9.07
CA ASP A 104 10.51 -3.11 -8.17
C ASP A 104 11.61 -2.36 -8.94
N LEU A 105 11.94 -2.81 -10.14
CA LEU A 105 12.95 -2.17 -10.97
C LEU A 105 12.48 -0.82 -11.54
N LEU A 106 11.20 -0.68 -11.87
CA LEU A 106 10.68 0.56 -12.46
C LEU A 106 10.32 1.61 -11.42
N TYR A 107 9.70 1.20 -10.30
CA TYR A 107 9.17 2.10 -9.29
C TYR A 107 10.17 2.42 -8.16
N ALA A 108 11.31 1.73 -8.08
CA ALA A 108 12.35 2.08 -7.10
C ALA A 108 12.93 3.48 -7.34
N LYS A 109 13.44 4.08 -6.25
CA LYS A 109 14.21 5.34 -6.29
C LYS A 109 15.39 5.29 -7.27
N SER A 110 16.08 4.16 -7.33
CA SER A 110 17.13 3.87 -8.33
C SER A 110 16.54 3.13 -9.53
N SER A 111 15.50 3.70 -10.12
CA SER A 111 14.76 3.09 -11.24
C SER A 111 15.70 2.72 -12.38
N ASP A 112 15.53 1.51 -12.92
CA ASP A 112 16.22 1.01 -14.11
C ASP A 112 15.18 0.55 -15.13
N PRO A 113 14.62 1.49 -15.94
CA PRO A 113 13.53 1.17 -16.85
C PRO A 113 13.94 0.21 -17.97
N ILE A 114 15.22 0.18 -18.35
CA ILE A 114 15.73 -0.77 -19.36
C ILE A 114 15.66 -2.19 -18.79
N LYS A 115 16.18 -2.38 -17.57
CA LYS A 115 16.15 -3.67 -16.90
C LYS A 115 14.72 -4.08 -16.52
N ALA A 116 13.89 -3.13 -16.08
CA ALA A 116 12.48 -3.35 -15.77
C ALA A 116 11.70 -3.88 -16.99
N ARG A 117 11.89 -3.25 -18.15
CA ARG A 117 11.26 -3.70 -19.41
C ARG A 117 11.69 -5.09 -19.83
N LYS A 118 13.00 -5.39 -19.78
CA LYS A 118 13.51 -6.74 -20.09
C LYS A 118 12.98 -7.78 -19.11
N CYS A 119 12.91 -7.43 -17.83
CA CYS A 119 12.30 -8.23 -16.79
C CYS A 119 10.82 -8.49 -17.06
N ALA A 120 10.06 -7.47 -17.46
CA ALA A 120 8.63 -7.59 -17.76
C ALA A 120 8.37 -8.54 -18.94
N TYR A 121 9.18 -8.48 -20.01
CA TYR A 121 9.10 -9.47 -21.08
C TYR A 121 9.39 -10.89 -20.59
N LEU A 122 10.39 -11.08 -19.72
CA LEU A 122 10.71 -12.38 -19.14
C LEU A 122 9.56 -12.92 -18.28
N GLN A 123 8.96 -12.06 -17.44
CA GLN A 123 7.81 -12.43 -16.61
C GLN A 123 6.61 -12.88 -17.45
N ILE A 124 6.35 -12.24 -18.59
CA ILE A 124 5.29 -12.68 -19.53
C ILE A 124 5.65 -14.03 -20.17
N GLU A 125 6.89 -14.18 -20.66
CA GLU A 125 7.37 -15.42 -21.30
C GLU A 125 7.30 -16.62 -20.34
N GLU A 126 7.69 -16.43 -19.07
CA GLU A 126 7.73 -17.46 -18.03
C GLU A 126 6.42 -17.57 -17.24
N LYS A 127 5.43 -16.71 -17.52
CA LYS A 127 4.17 -16.60 -16.77
C LYS A 127 4.36 -16.35 -15.27
N ARG A 128 5.39 -15.56 -14.91
CA ARG A 128 5.67 -15.10 -13.54
C ARG A 128 5.03 -13.75 -13.26
N LEU A 129 3.70 -13.73 -13.23
CA LEU A 129 2.88 -12.55 -12.97
C LEU A 129 2.38 -12.62 -11.51
N ASP A 130 3.30 -12.44 -10.57
CA ASP A 130 3.06 -12.64 -9.14
C ASP A 130 2.33 -11.46 -8.47
N GLY A 131 2.36 -10.28 -9.11
CA GLY A 131 1.75 -9.04 -8.65
C GLY A 131 0.96 -8.29 -9.73
N PRO A 132 0.12 -7.32 -9.32
CA PRO A 132 -0.78 -6.55 -10.20
C PRO A 132 -0.04 -5.60 -11.15
N PHE A 133 1.26 -5.41 -10.95
CA PHE A 133 2.12 -4.54 -11.74
C PHE A 133 3.24 -5.32 -12.42
N ASP A 134 3.17 -6.64 -12.55
CA ASP A 134 4.20 -7.43 -13.23
C ASP A 134 3.91 -7.57 -14.72
N GLY A 135 4.95 -7.55 -15.56
CA GLY A 135 4.81 -7.83 -16.98
C GLY A 135 4.11 -6.71 -17.75
N THR A 136 2.91 -6.97 -18.25
CA THR A 136 2.20 -6.10 -19.20
C THR A 136 1.98 -4.67 -18.70
N PRO A 137 1.55 -4.41 -17.44
CA PRO A 137 1.42 -3.06 -16.89
C PRO A 137 2.72 -2.23 -16.98
N ILE A 138 3.88 -2.86 -16.76
CA ILE A 138 5.19 -2.21 -16.84
C ILE A 138 5.55 -1.89 -18.28
N LEU A 139 5.29 -2.82 -19.21
CA LEU A 139 5.51 -2.56 -20.63
C LEU A 139 4.63 -1.40 -21.12
N MET A 140 3.36 -1.35 -20.74
CA MET A 140 2.49 -0.23 -21.08
C MET A 140 3.08 1.11 -20.63
N ARG A 141 3.50 1.21 -19.37
CA ARG A 141 4.09 2.44 -18.81
C ARG A 141 5.37 2.84 -19.52
N VAL A 142 6.32 1.90 -19.64
CA VAL A 142 7.61 2.15 -20.28
C VAL A 142 7.44 2.65 -21.72
N TYR A 143 6.58 2.01 -22.51
CA TYR A 143 6.37 2.40 -23.91
C TYR A 143 5.54 3.68 -24.05
N ALA A 144 4.54 3.89 -23.20
CA ALA A 144 3.68 5.09 -23.25
C ALA A 144 4.49 6.37 -22.97
N ASN A 145 5.36 6.29 -21.96
CA ASN A 145 6.12 7.43 -21.44
C ASN A 145 7.52 7.54 -22.07
N GLY A 146 8.05 6.49 -22.67
CA GLY A 146 9.43 6.45 -23.19
C GLY A 146 10.47 6.39 -22.07
N GLU A 147 10.23 5.57 -21.05
CA GLU A 147 11.18 5.42 -19.95
C GLU A 147 12.33 4.51 -20.39
N GLY A 148 13.53 5.08 -20.55
CA GLY A 148 14.70 4.36 -21.04
C GLY A 148 14.70 4.07 -22.55
N ILE A 149 13.70 4.54 -23.29
CA ILE A 149 13.57 4.41 -24.76
C ILE A 149 12.78 5.53 -25.40
N LYS A 150 12.76 5.58 -26.73
CA LYS A 150 11.81 6.43 -27.44
C LYS A 150 10.37 5.98 -27.16
N PRO A 151 9.43 6.89 -26.83
CA PRO A 151 8.02 6.53 -26.64
C PRO A 151 7.46 5.79 -27.86
N ASN A 152 6.69 4.73 -27.60
CA ASN A 152 5.95 3.94 -28.58
C ASN A 152 4.53 3.67 -28.08
N ARG A 153 3.66 4.66 -28.27
CA ARG A 153 2.29 4.65 -27.72
C ARG A 153 1.38 3.65 -28.42
N ASP A 154 1.65 3.32 -29.69
CA ASP A 154 0.94 2.24 -30.37
C ASP A 154 1.23 0.88 -29.73
N LEU A 155 2.49 0.64 -29.33
CA LEU A 155 2.86 -0.59 -28.63
C LEU A 155 2.32 -0.62 -27.19
N ALA A 156 2.33 0.52 -26.47
CA ALA A 156 1.68 0.61 -25.16
C ALA A 156 0.19 0.29 -25.24
N LEU A 157 -0.51 0.87 -26.22
CA LEU A 157 -1.92 0.63 -26.48
C LEU A 157 -2.18 -0.82 -26.90
N LYS A 158 -1.29 -1.44 -27.69
CA LYS A 158 -1.35 -2.87 -27.98
C LYS A 158 -1.31 -3.71 -26.69
N PHE A 159 -0.37 -3.41 -25.80
CA PHE A 159 -0.29 -4.11 -24.52
C PHE A 159 -1.55 -3.93 -23.67
N ALA A 160 -2.14 -2.72 -23.65
CA ALA A 160 -3.40 -2.50 -22.97
C ALA A 160 -4.56 -3.29 -23.58
N CYS A 161 -4.60 -3.44 -24.90
CA CYS A 161 -5.59 -4.29 -25.56
C CYS A 161 -5.38 -5.76 -25.17
N GLU A 162 -4.15 -6.26 -25.18
CA GLU A 162 -3.81 -7.66 -24.89
C GLU A 162 -3.87 -8.02 -23.38
N ASP A 163 -4.03 -7.02 -22.51
CA ASP A 163 -4.11 -7.19 -21.07
C ASP A 163 -5.47 -7.76 -20.65
N ASP A 164 -5.45 -8.83 -19.86
CA ASP A 164 -6.64 -9.44 -19.27
C ASP A 164 -6.91 -8.97 -17.83
N GLY A 165 -6.12 -7.99 -17.35
CA GLY A 165 -6.17 -7.46 -15.99
C GLY A 165 -7.19 -6.33 -15.76
N GLY A 166 -7.91 -6.42 -14.64
CA GLY A 166 -8.81 -5.38 -14.12
C GLY A 166 -10.28 -5.60 -14.40
N THR A 167 -11.12 -4.68 -13.93
CA THR A 167 -12.56 -4.67 -14.22
C THR A 167 -12.83 -4.02 -15.58
N SER A 168 -14.03 -4.25 -16.15
CA SER A 168 -14.46 -3.66 -17.43
C SER A 168 -14.16 -2.16 -17.53
N ALA A 169 -14.53 -1.38 -16.50
CA ALA A 169 -14.33 0.07 -16.51
C ALA A 169 -12.85 0.49 -16.50
N GLU A 170 -11.99 -0.26 -15.80
CA GLU A 170 -10.54 0.01 -15.75
C GLU A 170 -9.89 -0.28 -17.10
N PHE A 171 -10.30 -1.37 -17.75
CA PHE A 171 -9.87 -1.73 -19.10
C PHE A 171 -10.31 -0.67 -20.14
N GLU A 172 -11.58 -0.25 -20.12
CA GLU A 172 -12.07 0.81 -21.00
C GLU A 172 -11.28 2.12 -20.80
N GLY A 173 -11.15 2.56 -19.54
CA GLY A 173 -10.43 3.77 -19.18
C GLY A 173 -8.98 3.76 -19.67
N ARG A 174 -8.29 2.64 -19.48
CA ARG A 174 -6.90 2.45 -19.90
C ARG A 174 -6.70 2.58 -21.41
N ILE A 175 -7.59 1.97 -22.19
CA ILE A 175 -7.55 2.07 -23.66
C ILE A 175 -7.80 3.52 -24.10
N PHE A 176 -8.74 4.22 -23.47
CA PHE A 176 -9.03 5.61 -23.80
C PHE A 176 -7.91 6.57 -23.39
N ASP A 177 -7.32 6.42 -22.19
CA ASP A 177 -6.20 7.25 -21.73
C ASP A 177 -4.99 7.09 -22.66
N LEU A 178 -4.63 5.85 -23.01
CA LEU A 178 -3.52 5.57 -23.95
C LEU A 178 -3.82 6.05 -25.37
N ASN A 179 -5.05 5.89 -25.86
CA ASN A 179 -5.45 6.41 -27.17
C ASN A 179 -5.39 7.95 -27.20
N GLN A 180 -5.82 8.63 -26.13
CA GLN A 180 -5.71 10.07 -26.00
C GLN A 180 -4.24 10.52 -25.94
N LEU A 181 -3.41 9.84 -25.16
CA LEU A 181 -1.97 10.11 -25.07
C LEU A 181 -1.28 9.93 -26.44
N ARG A 182 -1.69 8.91 -27.20
CA ARG A 182 -1.25 8.69 -28.58
C ARG A 182 -1.65 9.85 -29.49
N GLN A 183 -2.93 10.21 -29.53
CA GLN A 183 -3.47 11.25 -30.41
C GLN A 183 -2.91 12.64 -30.10
N SER A 184 -2.65 12.95 -28.82
CA SER A 184 -2.08 14.23 -28.40
C SER A 184 -0.58 14.34 -28.67
N GLY A 185 0.08 13.27 -29.14
CA GLY A 185 1.52 13.21 -29.30
C GLY A 185 2.28 13.20 -27.96
N GLY A 186 1.63 12.84 -26.86
CA GLY A 186 2.23 12.83 -25.53
C GLY A 186 2.04 14.11 -24.71
N LYS A 187 1.11 14.98 -25.10
CA LYS A 187 0.86 16.26 -24.40
C LYS A 187 -0.12 16.14 -23.22
N SER A 188 -0.83 15.02 -23.09
CA SER A 188 -1.63 14.71 -21.90
C SER A 188 -0.74 14.24 -20.74
N ARG A 189 -1.35 13.96 -19.58
CA ARG A 189 -0.64 13.41 -18.42
C ARG A 189 0.15 12.13 -18.79
N PRO A 190 1.30 11.87 -18.15
CA PRO A 190 1.97 10.57 -18.28
C PRO A 190 1.03 9.42 -17.91
N PHE A 191 1.17 8.31 -18.62
CA PHE A 191 0.39 7.11 -18.34
C PHE A 191 0.97 6.40 -17.11
N ASP A 192 0.10 5.97 -16.20
CA ASP A 192 0.42 5.01 -15.15
C ASP A 192 -0.75 4.03 -15.03
N TYR A 193 -0.50 2.77 -14.70
CA TYR A 193 -1.55 1.75 -14.61
C TYR A 193 -2.64 2.12 -13.58
N CYS A 194 -2.29 2.92 -12.56
CA CYS A 194 -3.20 3.39 -11.53
C CYS A 194 -4.09 4.57 -11.94
N ASN A 195 -3.88 5.12 -13.14
CA ASN A 195 -4.60 6.27 -13.65
C ASN A 195 -6.11 6.05 -13.85
N ASP A 196 -6.50 4.81 -14.10
CA ASP A 196 -7.84 4.44 -14.57
C ASP A 196 -8.50 3.39 -13.67
N ILE A 197 -8.03 3.27 -12.42
CA ILE A 197 -8.58 2.31 -11.45
C ILE A 197 -9.96 2.75 -10.97
N THR A 198 -10.87 1.79 -10.83
CA THR A 198 -12.24 2.03 -10.35
C THR A 198 -12.67 1.03 -9.29
N SER A 199 -11.97 -0.11 -9.19
CA SER A 199 -12.20 -1.11 -8.17
C SER A 199 -11.43 -0.81 -6.90
N GLY A 200 -12.04 -1.10 -5.75
CA GLY A 200 -11.35 -0.94 -4.47
C GLY A 200 -10.16 -1.89 -4.27
N LEU A 201 -10.14 -3.02 -5.00
CA LEU A 201 -8.99 -3.92 -5.05
C LEU A 201 -7.79 -3.23 -5.70
N MET A 202 -7.98 -2.66 -6.90
CA MET A 202 -6.92 -1.92 -7.59
C MET A 202 -6.54 -0.65 -6.84
N GLN A 203 -7.49 0.04 -6.21
CA GLN A 203 -7.20 1.15 -5.31
C GLN A 203 -6.24 0.73 -4.19
N GLY A 204 -6.49 -0.42 -3.55
CA GLY A 204 -5.59 -0.99 -2.55
C GLY A 204 -4.19 -1.24 -3.09
N PHE A 205 -4.05 -1.86 -4.26
CA PHE A 205 -2.74 -2.13 -4.88
C PHE A 205 -1.97 -0.85 -5.24
N CYS A 206 -2.65 0.14 -5.80
CA CYS A 206 -2.05 1.41 -6.16
C CYS A 206 -1.58 2.19 -4.92
N THR A 207 -2.42 2.20 -3.88
CA THR A 207 -2.08 2.84 -2.60
C THR A 207 -0.90 2.14 -1.93
N ASP A 208 -0.85 0.81 -1.95
CA ASP A 208 0.27 0.01 -1.41
C ASP A 208 1.58 0.30 -2.14
N ARG A 209 1.55 0.33 -3.48
CA ARG A 209 2.72 0.70 -4.29
C ARG A 209 3.23 2.09 -3.93
N ASP A 210 2.34 3.07 -3.90
CA ASP A 210 2.71 4.46 -3.62
C ASP A 210 3.25 4.60 -2.19
N ALA A 211 2.64 3.90 -1.22
CA ALA A 211 3.11 3.82 0.15
C ALA A 211 4.52 3.20 0.25
N GLU A 212 4.81 2.11 -0.47
CA GLU A 212 6.15 1.51 -0.45
C GLU A 212 7.24 2.42 -1.06
N ILE A 213 6.90 3.16 -2.12
CA ILE A 213 7.79 4.18 -2.69
C ILE A 213 8.09 5.26 -1.65
N GLU A 214 7.05 5.86 -1.06
CA GLU A 214 7.19 6.91 -0.05
C GLU A 214 7.92 6.41 1.21
N LYS A 215 7.61 5.19 1.64
CA LYS A 215 8.24 4.52 2.78
C LYS A 215 9.74 4.34 2.55
N SER A 216 10.16 3.87 1.37
CA SER A 216 11.58 3.71 1.03
C SER A 216 12.34 5.04 1.16
N GLU A 217 11.77 6.13 0.65
CA GLU A 217 12.38 7.45 0.79
C GLU A 217 12.41 7.95 2.24
N ARG A 218 11.31 7.79 2.96
CA ARG A 218 11.15 8.21 4.35
C ARG A 218 12.11 7.46 5.26
N ASP A 219 12.20 6.14 5.12
CA ASP A 219 13.11 5.28 5.90
C ASP A 219 14.56 5.63 5.61
N ALA A 220 14.94 5.88 4.35
CA ALA A 220 16.30 6.30 4.00
C ALA A 220 16.66 7.64 4.64
N LYS A 221 15.78 8.65 4.52
CA LYS A 221 15.98 9.98 5.13
C LYS A 221 16.10 9.89 6.65
N LEU A 222 15.22 9.11 7.30
CA LEU A 222 15.27 8.91 8.74
C LEU A 222 16.54 8.16 9.17
N ALA A 223 16.95 7.12 8.43
CA ALA A 223 18.15 6.35 8.74
C ALA A 223 19.42 7.19 8.61
N GLU A 224 19.55 7.97 7.53
CA GLU A 224 20.64 8.94 7.35
C GLU A 224 20.67 9.93 8.52
N PHE A 225 19.52 10.49 8.88
CA PHE A 225 19.41 11.44 9.97
C PHE A 225 19.84 10.85 11.32
N VAL A 226 19.26 9.69 11.69
CA VAL A 226 19.55 8.98 12.93
C VAL A 226 20.99 8.44 12.96
N SER A 227 21.64 8.24 11.80
CA SER A 227 23.03 7.78 11.74
C SER A 227 24.02 8.70 12.48
N THR A 228 23.69 9.99 12.56
CA THR A 228 24.48 11.02 13.24
C THR A 228 24.34 11.01 14.77
N TRP A 229 23.35 10.28 15.29
CA TRP A 229 23.09 10.21 16.73
C TRP A 229 24.09 9.30 17.44
N THR A 230 24.22 9.51 18.76
CA THR A 230 24.99 8.61 19.62
C THR A 230 24.35 7.22 19.63
N GLU A 231 25.15 6.18 19.87
CA GLU A 231 24.64 4.80 19.95
C GLU A 231 23.57 4.64 21.04
N HIS A 232 23.74 5.33 22.15
CA HIS A 232 22.78 5.36 23.25
C HIS A 232 21.42 5.94 22.81
N ASP A 233 21.42 7.00 22.00
CA ASP A 233 20.20 7.61 21.46
C ASP A 233 19.53 6.74 20.39
N LYS A 234 20.32 6.07 19.55
CA LYS A 234 19.81 5.12 18.55
C LYS A 234 19.03 3.99 19.22
N GLN A 235 19.60 3.39 20.27
CA GLN A 235 18.93 2.31 21.01
C GLN A 235 17.64 2.76 21.68
N ALA A 236 17.64 3.96 22.29
CA ALA A 236 16.44 4.53 22.89
C ALA A 236 15.34 4.81 21.83
N PHE A 237 15.75 5.33 20.67
CA PHE A 237 14.87 5.59 19.55
C PHE A 237 14.25 4.31 18.97
N GLU A 238 15.07 3.29 18.70
CA GLU A 238 14.59 2.00 18.17
C GLU A 238 13.58 1.33 19.12
N LYS A 239 13.86 1.38 20.43
CA LYS A 239 12.93 0.88 21.44
C LYS A 239 11.60 1.62 21.39
N MET A 240 11.61 2.95 21.33
CA MET A 240 10.42 3.78 21.21
C MET A 240 9.66 3.51 19.89
N ARG A 241 10.36 3.49 18.75
CA ARG A 241 9.80 3.21 17.42
C ARG A 241 9.13 1.84 17.37
N SER A 242 9.70 0.81 18.00
CA SER A 242 9.10 -0.52 18.05
C SER A 242 7.76 -0.57 18.82
N ILE A 243 7.60 0.28 19.85
CA ILE A 243 6.36 0.38 20.62
C ILE A 243 5.33 1.20 19.86
N TRP A 244 5.78 2.27 19.19
CA TRP A 244 4.97 3.07 18.28
C TRP A 244 4.39 2.23 17.13
N GLN A 245 5.18 1.37 16.50
CA GLN A 245 4.69 0.45 15.44
C GLN A 245 3.57 -0.48 15.95
N LYS A 246 3.64 -0.95 17.20
CA LYS A 246 2.56 -1.76 17.80
C LYS A 246 1.30 -0.94 18.06
N TYR A 247 1.45 0.35 18.34
CA TYR A 247 0.32 1.26 18.46
C TYR A 247 -0.35 1.51 17.10
N ILE A 248 0.42 1.82 16.04
CA ILE A 248 -0.16 1.99 14.69
C ILE A 248 -0.94 0.73 14.29
N GLN A 249 -0.33 -0.44 14.46
CA GLN A 249 -0.98 -1.72 14.15
C GLN A 249 -2.30 -1.91 14.92
N ALA A 250 -2.37 -1.48 16.18
CA ALA A 250 -3.62 -1.52 16.94
C ALA A 250 -4.64 -0.49 16.41
N SER A 251 -4.17 0.68 15.95
CA SER A 251 -5.01 1.74 15.39
C SER A 251 -5.55 1.45 13.99
N GLU A 252 -5.00 0.48 13.24
CA GLU A 252 -5.56 0.05 11.95
C GLU A 252 -7.02 -0.44 12.07
N ARG A 253 -7.44 -0.85 13.28
CA ARG A 253 -8.83 -1.23 13.60
C ARG A 253 -9.72 -0.05 13.99
N GLU A 254 -9.14 1.15 14.12
CA GLU A 254 -9.87 2.40 14.28
C GLU A 254 -10.23 3.05 12.92
N VAL A 255 -9.97 2.36 11.81
CA VAL A 255 -10.37 2.75 10.45
C VAL A 255 -11.66 2.02 10.09
N ASP A 256 -12.62 2.72 9.48
CA ASP A 256 -13.78 2.06 8.89
C ASP A 256 -13.34 1.26 7.65
N GLN A 257 -13.46 -0.06 7.76
CA GLN A 257 -13.11 -1.03 6.72
C GLN A 257 -14.35 -1.48 5.92
N SER A 258 -15.45 -0.73 6.01
CA SER A 258 -16.59 -0.86 5.11
C SER A 258 -16.25 -0.39 3.69
N GLY A 259 -17.08 -0.76 2.72
CA GLY A 259 -16.88 -0.40 1.32
C GLY A 259 -15.74 -1.15 0.62
N THR A 260 -15.51 -0.78 -0.65
CA THR A 260 -14.53 -1.44 -1.52
C THR A 260 -13.10 -0.92 -1.31
N GLY A 261 -12.94 0.35 -0.94
CA GLY A 261 -11.64 1.02 -0.72
C GLY A 261 -10.96 0.72 0.61
N ARG A 262 -11.52 -0.17 1.44
CA ARG A 262 -11.08 -0.45 2.81
C ARG A 262 -9.58 -0.72 2.99
N VAL A 263 -8.93 -1.36 2.02
CA VAL A 263 -7.49 -1.66 2.07
C VAL A 263 -6.68 -0.37 1.93
N ALA A 264 -7.06 0.49 0.98
CA ALA A 264 -6.41 1.79 0.79
C ALA A 264 -6.53 2.66 2.03
N PHE A 265 -7.71 2.71 2.68
CA PHE A 265 -7.91 3.52 3.88
C PHE A 265 -7.01 3.10 5.05
N VAL A 266 -6.79 1.80 5.24
CA VAL A 266 -5.87 1.30 6.28
C VAL A 266 -4.41 1.65 5.95
N ILE A 267 -4.02 1.59 4.68
CA ILE A 267 -2.68 1.99 4.23
C ILE A 267 -2.47 3.50 4.41
N GLU A 268 -3.42 4.32 3.95
CA GLU A 268 -3.38 5.79 4.11
C GLU A 268 -3.34 6.20 5.58
N HIS A 269 -4.10 5.52 6.44
CA HIS A 269 -4.04 5.71 7.89
C HIS A 269 -2.61 5.44 8.41
N THR A 270 -2.03 4.30 8.06
CA THR A 270 -0.67 3.93 8.47
C THR A 270 0.37 4.93 7.96
N GLU A 271 0.29 5.34 6.70
CA GLU A 271 1.21 6.29 6.09
C GLU A 271 1.09 7.69 6.69
N SER A 272 -0.12 8.12 7.10
CA SER A 272 -0.30 9.39 7.79
C SER A 272 0.43 9.41 9.14
N PHE A 273 0.30 8.34 9.93
CA PHE A 273 1.03 8.19 11.19
C PHE A 273 2.54 8.17 10.98
N GLU A 274 3.02 7.43 9.97
CA GLU A 274 4.44 7.36 9.65
C GLU A 274 5.02 8.72 9.23
N LYS A 275 4.30 9.49 8.41
CA LYS A 275 4.68 10.85 8.02
C LYS A 275 4.74 11.79 9.24
N ASP A 276 3.72 11.76 10.09
CA ASP A 276 3.66 12.63 11.28
C ASP A 276 4.74 12.28 12.31
N PHE A 277 5.02 10.99 12.51
CA PHE A 277 6.09 10.54 13.37
C PHE A 277 7.45 11.05 12.90
N VAL A 278 7.78 10.84 11.62
CA VAL A 278 9.08 11.27 11.07
C VAL A 278 9.19 12.80 11.04
N SER A 279 8.12 13.50 10.68
CA SER A 279 8.03 14.97 10.76
C SER A 279 8.31 15.47 12.17
N SER A 280 7.73 14.83 13.19
CA SER A 280 7.95 15.17 14.60
C SER A 280 9.40 14.95 15.03
N ILE A 281 10.02 13.83 14.63
CA ILE A 281 11.44 13.56 14.91
C ILE A 281 12.34 14.66 14.33
N PHE A 282 12.08 15.09 13.09
CA PHE A 282 12.83 16.18 12.48
C PHE A 282 12.61 17.50 13.22
N LYS A 283 11.36 17.91 13.48
CA LYS A 283 11.06 19.16 14.20
C LYS A 283 11.77 19.25 15.55
N PHE A 284 11.65 18.21 16.38
CA PHE A 284 12.27 18.21 17.71
C PHE A 284 13.80 18.24 17.65
N SER A 285 14.39 17.61 16.65
CA SER A 285 15.84 17.65 16.49
C SER A 285 16.36 19.02 16.03
N HIS A 286 15.49 19.87 15.47
CA HIS A 286 15.79 21.28 15.14
C HIS A 286 15.45 22.24 16.28
N GLY A 287 15.07 21.73 17.46
CA GLY A 287 14.78 22.54 18.64
C GLY A 287 13.34 23.07 18.70
N GLU A 288 12.46 22.65 17.80
CA GLU A 288 11.04 23.01 17.82
C GLU A 288 10.28 22.15 18.83
N PHE A 289 10.52 22.39 20.11
CA PHE A 289 9.98 21.59 21.21
C PHE A 289 8.56 21.99 21.63
N PRO A 290 7.75 21.03 22.15
CA PRO A 290 6.50 21.39 22.79
C PRO A 290 6.77 22.24 24.04
N ALA A 291 5.94 23.26 24.24
CA ALA A 291 6.03 24.18 25.37
C ALA A 291 4.70 24.19 26.14
N TYR A 292 4.55 23.24 27.06
CA TYR A 292 3.37 23.11 27.92
C TYR A 292 3.78 22.93 29.37
N ASN A 293 2.88 23.33 30.28
CA ASN A 293 3.04 23.20 31.73
C ASN A 293 2.09 22.15 32.33
N ASP A 294 2.11 22.02 33.66
CA ASP A 294 1.27 21.06 34.39
C ASP A 294 -0.23 21.35 34.25
N ASP A 295 -0.64 22.63 34.22
CA ASP A 295 -2.05 23.00 34.03
C ASP A 295 -2.54 22.63 32.63
N ASP A 296 -1.69 22.78 31.61
CA ASP A 296 -2.00 22.32 30.25
C ASP A 296 -2.20 20.79 30.21
N PHE A 297 -1.35 20.04 30.92
CA PHE A 297 -1.48 18.58 30.98
C PHE A 297 -2.76 18.15 31.69
N ILE A 298 -3.12 18.79 32.81
CA ILE A 298 -4.36 18.50 33.54
C ILE A 298 -5.57 18.72 32.62
N ARG A 299 -5.58 19.81 31.84
CA ARG A 299 -6.65 20.07 30.86
C ARG A 299 -6.69 19.01 29.77
N ALA A 300 -5.55 18.71 29.15
CA ALA A 300 -5.46 17.76 28.05
C ALA A 300 -5.86 16.34 28.49
N ASP A 301 -5.41 15.89 29.66
CA ASP A 301 -5.75 14.57 30.22
C ASP A 301 -7.24 14.50 30.62
N GLY A 302 -7.79 15.58 31.18
CA GLY A 302 -9.22 15.70 31.45
C GLY A 302 -10.06 15.57 30.17
N GLU A 303 -9.66 16.26 29.10
CA GLU A 303 -10.32 16.20 27.80
C GLU A 303 -10.21 14.82 27.14
N LEU A 304 -9.03 14.19 27.21
CA LEU A 304 -8.82 12.82 26.71
C LEU A 304 -9.76 11.83 27.40
N ASN A 305 -9.80 11.86 28.73
CA ASN A 305 -10.64 10.96 29.51
C ASN A 305 -12.13 11.21 29.26
N GLN A 306 -12.54 12.49 29.14
CA GLN A 306 -13.92 12.84 28.83
C GLN A 306 -14.32 12.34 27.44
N THR A 307 -13.52 12.61 26.42
CA THR A 307 -13.78 12.17 25.03
C THR A 307 -13.82 10.65 24.94
N TYR A 308 -12.83 9.97 25.51
CA TYR A 308 -12.79 8.51 25.56
C TYR A 308 -14.02 7.92 26.27
N LYS A 309 -14.40 8.47 27.42
CA LYS A 309 -15.58 8.03 28.17
C LYS A 309 -16.86 8.18 27.35
N LYS A 310 -17.08 9.33 26.71
CA LYS A 310 -18.23 9.57 25.85
C LYS A 310 -18.36 8.51 24.76
N ILE A 311 -17.26 8.18 24.08
CA ILE A 311 -17.22 7.14 23.04
C ILE A 311 -17.63 5.78 23.61
N GLN A 312 -17.07 5.41 24.77
CA GLN A 312 -17.30 4.11 25.39
C GLN A 312 -18.73 3.95 25.96
N GLU A 313 -19.37 5.05 26.34
CA GLU A 313 -20.74 5.09 26.86
C GLU A 313 -21.82 5.09 25.75
N LYS A 314 -21.44 5.26 24.47
CA LYS A 314 -22.41 5.16 23.36
C LYS A 314 -23.05 3.76 23.32
N PRO A 315 -24.38 3.68 23.11
CA PRO A 315 -25.10 2.41 23.06
C PRO A 315 -24.70 1.60 21.82
N GLY A 316 -24.68 0.27 21.97
CA GLY A 316 -24.21 -0.66 20.93
C GLY A 316 -22.69 -0.81 20.87
N ASP A 317 -22.21 -1.94 20.34
CA ASP A 317 -20.77 -2.20 20.15
C ASP A 317 -20.23 -1.69 18.80
N GLN A 318 -21.15 -1.52 17.85
CA GLN A 318 -20.97 -0.88 16.55
C GLN A 318 -22.08 0.17 16.46
N ALA A 319 -21.75 1.43 16.70
CA ALA A 319 -22.69 2.48 16.35
C ALA A 319 -22.77 2.51 14.81
N SER A 320 -23.96 2.59 14.23
CA SER A 320 -24.15 2.48 12.77
C SER A 320 -23.34 3.50 11.95
N TRP A 321 -22.88 4.59 12.58
CA TRP A 321 -22.07 5.64 11.98
C TRP A 321 -20.55 5.42 12.12
N LEU A 322 -20.10 4.49 12.97
CA LEU A 322 -18.69 4.07 13.11
C LEU A 322 -18.26 3.06 12.04
N GLY A 323 -19.18 2.67 11.16
CA GLY A 323 -18.95 1.60 10.18
C GLY A 323 -18.51 0.32 10.88
N THR A 324 -17.32 -0.18 10.56
CA THR A 324 -16.76 -1.39 11.17
C THR A 324 -16.00 -1.16 12.48
N VAL A 325 -15.78 0.09 12.91
CA VAL A 325 -14.99 0.40 14.11
C VAL A 325 -15.78 0.05 15.37
N THR A 326 -15.16 -0.70 16.30
CA THR A 326 -15.80 -1.08 17.57
C THR A 326 -15.21 -0.34 18.77
N LYS A 327 -15.99 -0.27 19.86
CA LYS A 327 -15.50 0.27 21.14
C LYS A 327 -14.29 -0.48 21.69
N GLU A 328 -14.21 -1.80 21.45
CA GLU A 328 -13.08 -2.61 21.90
C GLU A 328 -11.82 -2.33 21.07
N ASP A 329 -11.95 -2.07 19.76
CA ASP A 329 -10.83 -1.64 18.92
C ASP A 329 -10.25 -0.31 19.42
N ILE A 330 -11.11 0.68 19.68
CA ILE A 330 -10.70 1.99 20.24
C ILE A 330 -10.00 1.82 21.59
N LYS A 331 -10.52 0.93 22.44
CA LYS A 331 -9.92 0.63 23.75
C LYS A 331 -8.55 -0.06 23.61
N ASN A 332 -8.38 -0.95 22.65
CA ASN A 332 -7.12 -1.63 22.39
C ASN A 332 -6.06 -0.66 21.82
N ALA A 333 -6.45 0.19 20.87
CA ALA A 333 -5.61 1.26 20.37
C ALA A 333 -5.24 2.26 21.48
N GLN A 334 -6.18 2.69 22.34
CA GLN A 334 -5.90 3.57 23.47
C GLN A 334 -4.88 2.97 24.46
N ARG A 335 -4.98 1.67 24.74
CA ARG A 335 -4.00 0.96 25.60
C ARG A 335 -2.62 0.88 24.96
N ALA A 336 -2.55 0.66 23.65
CA ALA A 336 -1.29 0.66 22.92
C ALA A 336 -0.70 2.08 22.86
N TRP A 337 -1.53 3.10 22.65
CA TRP A 337 -1.13 4.50 22.67
C TRP A 337 -0.53 4.91 24.01
N LEU A 338 -1.11 4.50 25.15
CA LEU A 338 -0.54 4.80 26.47
C LEU A 338 0.90 4.27 26.61
N LYS A 339 1.17 3.05 26.12
CA LYS A 339 2.52 2.48 26.11
C LYS A 339 3.46 3.26 25.20
N TYR A 340 2.98 3.68 24.03
CA TYR A 340 3.73 4.55 23.12
C TYR A 340 4.05 5.90 23.76
N ARG A 341 3.08 6.56 24.40
CA ARG A 341 3.27 7.82 25.11
C ARG A 341 4.36 7.70 26.17
N ASP A 342 4.29 6.65 26.98
CA ASP A 342 5.27 6.42 28.04
C ASP A 342 6.67 6.12 27.47
N ALA A 343 6.76 5.36 26.37
CA ALA A 343 8.01 5.12 25.67
C ALA A 343 8.62 6.38 25.05
N TRP A 344 7.78 7.27 24.50
CA TRP A 344 8.21 8.56 23.97
C TRP A 344 8.84 9.42 25.06
N ILE A 345 8.23 9.48 26.24
CA ILE A 345 8.76 10.26 27.37
C ILE A 345 10.12 9.73 27.82
N VAL A 346 10.32 8.40 27.82
CA VAL A 346 11.63 7.80 28.13
C VAL A 346 12.67 8.24 27.11
N PHE A 347 12.37 8.14 25.81
CA PHE A 347 13.25 8.60 24.75
C PHE A 347 13.54 10.11 24.86
N ALA A 348 12.51 10.93 25.06
CA ALA A 348 12.63 12.37 25.10
C ALA A 348 13.41 12.89 26.31
N LYS A 349 13.27 12.26 27.49
CA LYS A 349 14.10 12.60 28.67
C LYS A 349 15.59 12.39 28.42
N GLN A 350 15.93 11.40 27.61
CA GLN A 350 17.31 11.11 27.24
C GLN A 350 17.82 12.07 26.16
N LYS A 351 17.06 12.21 25.06
CA LYS A 351 17.49 12.96 23.89
C LYS A 351 17.39 14.48 24.08
N TYR A 352 16.39 14.92 24.84
CA TYR A 352 16.01 16.33 25.04
C TYR A 352 15.82 16.64 26.53
N PRO A 353 16.85 16.51 27.39
CA PRO A 353 16.71 16.60 28.84
C PRO A 353 16.28 17.98 29.35
N SER A 354 16.43 19.03 28.54
CA SER A 354 15.98 20.39 28.87
C SER A 354 14.46 20.60 28.75
N VAL A 355 13.76 19.68 28.09
CA VAL A 355 12.31 19.78 27.88
C VAL A 355 11.61 18.95 28.96
N PRO A 356 10.72 19.54 29.77
CA PRO A 356 10.09 18.83 30.87
C PRO A 356 9.18 17.72 30.34
N ALA A 357 9.12 16.59 31.05
CA ALA A 357 8.33 15.42 30.65
C ALA A 357 6.84 15.75 30.44
N VAL A 358 6.33 16.75 31.16
CA VAL A 358 4.94 17.21 31.03
C VAL A 358 4.66 17.78 29.63
N ALA A 359 5.61 18.52 29.03
CA ALA A 359 5.41 19.09 27.70
C ALA A 359 5.19 18.00 26.63
N TRP A 360 5.98 16.92 26.70
CA TRP A 360 5.82 15.76 25.83
C TRP A 360 4.50 15.03 26.06
N LYS A 361 4.12 14.83 27.32
CA LYS A 361 2.83 14.21 27.67
C LYS A 361 1.66 15.00 27.09
N THR A 362 1.64 16.32 27.31
CA THR A 362 0.57 17.19 26.84
C THR A 362 0.46 17.19 25.33
N TRP A 363 1.57 17.32 24.61
CA TRP A 363 1.58 17.27 23.14
C TRP A 363 0.99 15.97 22.59
N LEU A 364 1.45 14.81 23.09
CA LEU A 364 0.93 13.51 22.67
C LEU A 364 -0.55 13.33 23.05
N THR A 365 -0.96 13.84 24.22
CA THR A 365 -2.36 13.77 24.65
C THR A 365 -3.26 14.60 23.74
N HIS A 366 -2.84 15.80 23.32
CA HIS A 366 -3.61 16.60 22.36
C HIS A 366 -3.76 15.90 21.01
N ASP A 367 -2.70 15.28 20.50
CA ASP A 367 -2.74 14.48 19.28
C ASP A 367 -3.80 13.35 19.38
N ARG A 368 -3.76 12.58 20.48
CA ARG A 368 -4.73 11.50 20.70
C ARG A 368 -6.16 12.00 20.91
N VAL A 369 -6.35 13.14 21.58
CA VAL A 369 -7.66 13.79 21.69
C VAL A 369 -8.20 14.11 20.30
N GLY A 370 -7.37 14.68 19.41
CA GLY A 370 -7.74 14.97 18.03
C GLY A 370 -8.22 13.73 17.28
N GLN A 371 -7.50 12.63 17.40
CA GLN A 371 -7.91 11.34 16.82
C GLN A 371 -9.22 10.81 17.43
N LEU A 372 -9.38 10.85 18.76
CA LEU A 372 -10.61 10.34 19.38
C LEU A 372 -11.84 11.17 19.03
N LYS A 373 -11.67 12.47 18.79
CA LYS A 373 -12.77 13.36 18.37
C LYS A 373 -13.38 12.98 17.03
N SER A 374 -12.68 12.29 16.13
CA SER A 374 -13.31 11.77 14.91
C SER A 374 -14.37 10.70 15.19
N PHE A 375 -14.40 10.15 16.41
CA PHE A 375 -15.42 9.22 16.90
C PHE A 375 -16.45 9.90 17.83
N ASP A 376 -16.44 11.21 17.94
CA ASP A 376 -17.44 11.95 18.70
C ASP A 376 -18.22 12.87 17.74
N GLU A 377 -19.41 12.44 17.29
CA GLU A 377 -20.34 13.18 16.41
C GLU A 377 -20.83 14.56 16.94
N SER A 378 -20.12 15.20 17.88
CA SER A 378 -20.49 16.52 18.43
C SER A 378 -19.64 17.68 17.90
N LEU A 379 -19.02 17.53 16.72
CA LEU A 379 -18.34 18.61 15.99
C LEU A 379 -18.93 18.88 14.61
#